data_AF-A0A6J0LG89-F1
#
_entry.id   AF-A0A6J0LG89-F1
#
_cell.length_a   1.000
_cell.length_b   1.000
_cell.length_c   1.000
_cell.angle_alpha   90.00
_cell.angle_beta   90.00
_cell.angle_gamma   90.00
#
_symmetry.space_group_name_H-M   'P 1'
#
loop_
_entity.id
_entity.type
_entity.pdbx_description
1 polymer ?
#
loop_
_entity_poly.entity_id
_entity_poly.type
_entity_poly.pdbx_seq_one_letter_code
_entity_poly.pdbx_strand_id
1 'polypeptide(L)'
;MQSHLHQCEYSSALEGRCVCPFSGCNFIGTYRKLYDHASSGHSDELQMIECGETMPISFANHQRVVLKEQSRGGGELIVVDRLIQPHGAYFNVRCISPNVPGMGNFSWKLTVCSRSTLSFERLIIARANSASSQLPPELFVVPSFMGNATELLILINRVESVV
;
A
#
# COMPACT_ATOMS: atom_id res chain seq x y z
N MET A 1 6.28 5.32 -26.64
CA MET A 1 5.15 5.07 -25.71
C MET A 1 4.45 3.71 -25.92
N GLN A 2 4.99 2.78 -26.73
CA GLN A 2 4.49 1.40 -26.90
C GLN A 2 5.48 0.31 -26.45
N SER A 3 6.76 0.64 -26.26
CA SER A 3 7.83 -0.32 -25.95
C SER A 3 7.85 -0.80 -24.49
N HIS A 4 7.22 -0.09 -23.56
CA HIS A 4 7.28 -0.41 -22.12
C HIS A 4 6.21 -1.40 -21.65
N LEU A 5 5.17 -1.62 -22.45
CA LEU A 5 4.12 -2.61 -22.14
C LEU A 5 4.58 -4.04 -22.46
N HIS A 6 5.54 -4.21 -23.36
CA HIS A 6 6.00 -5.52 -23.84
C HIS A 6 6.96 -6.24 -22.89
N GLN A 7 7.65 -5.51 -21.99
CA GLN A 7 8.62 -6.13 -21.08
C GLN A 7 7.99 -6.78 -19.84
N CYS A 8 6.71 -6.56 -19.57
CA CYS A 8 5.98 -7.21 -18.48
C CYS A 8 5.32 -8.54 -18.87
N GLU A 9 5.26 -8.89 -20.16
CA GLU A 9 4.62 -10.15 -20.61
C GLU A 9 5.56 -11.36 -20.60
N TYR A 10 6.87 -11.16 -20.40
CA TYR A 10 7.88 -12.20 -20.61
C TYR A 10 8.66 -12.68 -19.36
N SER A 11 8.35 -12.23 -18.14
CA SER A 11 8.90 -12.88 -16.94
C SER A 11 8.11 -14.16 -16.62
N SER A 12 8.46 -15.23 -17.34
CA SER A 12 8.04 -16.59 -17.00
C SER A 12 8.57 -16.99 -15.62
N ALA A 13 7.70 -17.61 -14.83
CA ALA A 13 7.94 -18.32 -13.56
C ALA A 13 7.86 -17.47 -12.27
N LEU A 14 6.72 -17.60 -11.58
CA LEU A 14 6.45 -17.39 -10.15
C LEU A 14 6.71 -16.00 -9.51
N GLU A 15 7.69 -15.22 -9.95
CA GLU A 15 8.07 -13.93 -9.33
C GLU A 15 7.29 -12.72 -9.87
N GLY A 16 6.49 -12.90 -10.93
CA GLY A 16 5.72 -11.84 -11.59
C GLY A 16 4.21 -11.86 -11.34
N ARG A 17 3.70 -12.72 -10.44
CA ARG A 17 2.26 -12.84 -10.15
C ARG A 17 1.90 -12.07 -8.88
N CYS A 18 1.09 -11.04 -9.04
CA CYS A 18 0.50 -10.26 -7.96
C CYS A 18 -0.80 -10.90 -7.47
N VAL A 19 -0.95 -11.01 -6.16
CA VAL A 19 -2.18 -11.45 -5.49
C VAL A 19 -3.01 -10.22 -5.16
N CYS A 20 -4.32 -10.32 -5.35
CA CYS A 20 -5.24 -9.26 -4.99
C CYS A 20 -5.16 -8.93 -3.49
N PRO A 21 -4.95 -7.65 -3.11
CA PRO A 21 -4.87 -7.29 -1.70
C PRO A 21 -6.23 -7.26 -1.00
N PHE A 22 -7.35 -7.23 -1.73
CA PHE A 22 -8.69 -7.15 -1.14
C PHE A 22 -9.06 -8.43 -0.39
N SER A 23 -9.68 -8.27 0.79
CA SER A 23 -10.02 -9.39 1.66
C SER A 23 -11.07 -10.27 1.00
N GLY A 24 -10.83 -11.59 0.94
CA GLY A 24 -11.75 -12.54 0.32
C GLY A 24 -11.66 -12.62 -1.21
N CYS A 25 -10.83 -11.81 -1.87
CA CYS A 25 -10.58 -11.92 -3.30
C CYS A 25 -9.43 -12.89 -3.60
N ASN A 26 -9.67 -13.87 -4.47
CA ASN A 26 -8.69 -14.89 -4.85
C ASN A 26 -8.01 -14.61 -6.20
N PHE A 27 -8.15 -13.38 -6.73
CA PHE A 27 -7.55 -13.01 -8.00
C PHE A 27 -6.01 -13.03 -7.93
N ILE A 28 -5.40 -13.64 -8.94
CA ILE A 28 -3.94 -13.70 -9.13
C ILE A 28 -3.64 -13.39 -10.59
N GLY A 29 -2.77 -12.43 -10.84
CA GLY A 29 -2.45 -11.99 -12.21
C GLY A 29 -1.14 -11.23 -12.29
N THR A 30 -0.81 -10.72 -13.48
CA THR A 30 0.29 -9.75 -13.62
C THR A 30 -0.10 -8.42 -12.96
N TYR A 31 0.88 -7.56 -12.67
CA TYR A 31 0.62 -6.23 -12.11
C TYR A 31 -0.47 -5.47 -12.87
N ARG A 32 -0.38 -5.43 -14.21
CA ARG A 32 -1.38 -4.75 -15.06
C ARG A 32 -2.78 -5.32 -14.87
N LYS A 33 -2.92 -6.65 -14.92
CA LYS A 33 -4.23 -7.29 -14.72
C LYS A 33 -4.76 -7.08 -13.31
N LEU A 34 -3.90 -7.07 -12.30
CA LEU A 34 -4.28 -6.74 -10.93
C LEU A 34 -4.76 -5.29 -10.81
N TYR A 35 -4.05 -4.36 -11.45
CA TYR A 35 -4.41 -2.95 -11.45
C TYR A 35 -5.78 -2.70 -12.06
N ASP A 36 -6.03 -3.30 -13.23
CA ASP A 36 -7.32 -3.24 -13.92
C ASP A 36 -8.42 -3.91 -13.09
N HIS A 37 -8.13 -5.08 -12.51
CA HIS A 37 -9.05 -5.81 -11.63
C HIS A 37 -9.42 -5.00 -10.38
N ALA A 38 -8.45 -4.41 -9.68
CA ALA A 38 -8.71 -3.57 -8.52
C ALA A 38 -9.57 -2.35 -8.90
N SER A 39 -9.22 -1.69 -10.00
CA SER A 39 -9.92 -0.48 -10.45
C SER A 39 -11.37 -0.72 -10.89
N SER A 40 -11.68 -1.91 -11.38
CA SER A 40 -13.01 -2.26 -11.90
C SER A 40 -13.84 -3.10 -10.93
N GLY A 41 -13.21 -4.03 -10.21
CA GLY A 41 -13.88 -4.97 -9.31
C GLY A 41 -13.93 -4.51 -7.86
N HIS A 42 -13.14 -3.52 -7.47
CA HIS A 42 -13.05 -3.01 -6.10
C HIS A 42 -13.07 -1.47 -6.04
N SER A 43 -13.73 -0.81 -7.00
CA SER A 43 -13.79 0.67 -7.07
C SER A 43 -14.32 1.32 -5.79
N ASP A 44 -15.29 0.68 -5.14
CA ASP A 44 -15.97 1.20 -3.95
C ASP A 44 -15.14 1.02 -2.68
N GLU A 45 -14.18 0.09 -2.69
CA GLU A 45 -13.26 -0.17 -1.58
C GLU A 45 -11.92 0.56 -1.75
N LEU A 46 -11.63 1.06 -2.95
CA LEU A 46 -10.41 1.81 -3.26
C LEU A 46 -10.51 3.25 -2.77
N GLN A 47 -9.50 3.68 -2.01
CA GLN A 47 -9.33 5.09 -1.68
C GLN A 47 -8.30 5.71 -2.61
N MET A 48 -8.69 6.80 -3.27
CA MET A 48 -7.83 7.50 -4.21
C MET A 48 -6.94 8.49 -3.47
N ILE A 49 -5.66 8.51 -3.81
CA ILE A 49 -4.67 9.36 -3.15
C ILE A 49 -3.86 10.18 -4.14
N GLU A 50 -3.38 11.35 -3.72
CA GLU A 50 -2.41 12.15 -4.46
C GLU A 50 -1.14 12.28 -3.61
N CYS A 51 0.01 12.04 -4.22
CA CYS A 51 1.28 12.18 -3.50
C CYS A 51 1.54 13.64 -3.14
N GLY A 52 2.10 13.87 -1.95
CA GLY A 52 2.33 15.20 -1.40
C GLY A 52 1.17 15.72 -0.55
N GLU A 53 0.01 15.08 -0.60
CA GLU A 53 -1.15 15.47 0.19
C GLU A 53 -1.34 14.56 1.41
N THR A 54 -1.68 15.18 2.55
CA THR A 54 -2.07 14.45 3.75
C THR A 54 -3.55 14.16 3.68
N MET A 55 -3.94 12.90 3.90
CA MET A 55 -5.32 12.48 3.82
C MET A 55 -5.73 11.48 4.88
N PRO A 56 -7.01 11.50 5.30
CA PRO A 56 -7.52 10.52 6.23
C PRO A 56 -7.71 9.17 5.53
N ILE A 57 -7.33 8.09 6.20
CA ILE A 57 -7.75 6.74 5.87
C ILE A 57 -8.54 6.17 7.04
N SER A 58 -9.65 5.52 6.71
CA SER A 58 -10.47 4.80 7.67
C SER A 58 -10.39 3.31 7.39
N PHE A 59 -10.09 2.55 8.43
CA PHE A 59 -10.16 1.10 8.38
C PHE A 59 -11.57 0.58 8.61
N ALA A 60 -12.49 1.39 9.15
CA ALA A 60 -13.78 0.92 9.65
C ALA A 60 -13.63 -0.42 10.41
N ASN A 61 -14.32 -1.47 9.95
CA ASN A 61 -14.24 -2.84 10.48
C ASN A 61 -13.22 -3.74 9.75
N HIS A 62 -12.46 -3.20 8.81
CA HIS A 62 -11.46 -3.92 8.01
C HIS A 62 -10.08 -3.89 8.68
N GLN A 63 -9.24 -4.86 8.31
CA GLN A 63 -7.83 -4.93 8.71
C GLN A 63 -6.89 -4.40 7.63
N ARG A 64 -7.43 -3.92 6.50
CA ARG A 64 -6.65 -3.48 5.36
C ARG A 64 -7.37 -2.37 4.62
N VAL A 65 -6.60 -1.37 4.19
CA VAL A 65 -7.02 -0.34 3.24
C VAL A 65 -6.12 -0.45 2.01
N VAL A 66 -6.71 -0.33 0.83
CA VAL A 66 -5.99 -0.29 -0.44
C VAL A 66 -6.15 1.10 -1.04
N LEU A 67 -5.02 1.75 -1.23
CA LEU A 67 -4.89 3.10 -1.76
C LEU A 67 -4.44 3.01 -3.21
N LYS A 68 -4.96 3.93 -4.04
CA LYS A 68 -4.59 4.05 -5.44
C LYS A 68 -4.10 5.46 -5.72
N GLU A 69 -2.84 5.56 -6.12
CA GLU A 69 -2.22 6.85 -6.41
C GLU A 69 -2.68 7.40 -7.77
N GLN A 70 -3.01 8.69 -7.80
CA GLN A 70 -3.68 9.39 -8.91
C GLN A 70 -2.73 10.00 -9.96
N SER A 71 -1.43 9.73 -9.93
CA SER A 71 -0.51 10.32 -10.91
C SER A 71 -0.91 9.99 -12.36
N ARG A 72 -0.57 10.94 -13.25
CA ARG A 72 -0.88 10.89 -14.69
C ARG A 72 -0.24 9.66 -15.33
N GLY A 73 -0.98 8.57 -15.41
CA GLY A 73 -0.52 7.30 -15.98
C GLY A 73 -1.03 6.05 -15.26
N GLY A 74 -1.72 6.20 -14.13
CA GLY A 74 -2.32 5.08 -13.40
C GLY A 74 -1.39 4.54 -12.32
N GLY A 75 -1.11 5.38 -11.32
CA GLY A 75 -0.14 5.16 -10.24
C GLY A 75 -0.26 3.86 -9.45
N GLU A 76 0.72 3.61 -8.58
CA GLU A 76 0.85 2.34 -7.86
C GLU A 76 -0.27 2.10 -6.82
N LEU A 77 -0.50 0.82 -6.52
CA LEU A 77 -1.38 0.42 -5.42
C LEU A 77 -0.55 0.35 -4.13
N ILE A 78 -1.03 1.00 -3.09
CA ILE A 78 -0.42 1.00 -1.76
C ILE A 78 -1.37 0.32 -0.80
N VAL A 79 -0.86 -0.65 -0.05
CA VAL A 79 -1.64 -1.43 0.92
C VAL A 79 -1.20 -1.02 2.31
N VAL A 80 -2.17 -0.62 3.11
CA VAL A 80 -1.98 -0.37 4.55
C VAL A 80 -2.69 -1.46 5.32
N ASP A 81 -1.92 -2.30 5.98
CA ASP A 81 -2.41 -3.36 6.86
C ASP A 81 -2.46 -2.86 8.30
N ARG A 82 -3.49 -3.27 9.04
CA ARG A 82 -3.71 -3.03 10.45
C ARG A 82 -4.00 -4.34 11.17
N LEU A 83 -3.13 -4.70 12.10
CA LEU A 83 -3.31 -5.85 12.98
C LEU A 83 -3.55 -5.39 14.41
N ILE A 84 -4.68 -5.77 14.99
CA ILE A 84 -4.99 -5.46 16.39
C ILE A 84 -4.44 -6.57 17.29
N GLN A 85 -3.63 -6.19 18.27
CA GLN A 85 -3.12 -7.08 19.33
C GLN A 85 -3.42 -6.47 20.71
N PRO A 86 -3.29 -7.24 21.81
CA PRO A 86 -3.61 -6.74 23.16
C PRO A 86 -2.89 -5.43 23.55
N HIS A 87 -1.67 -5.23 23.06
CA HIS A 87 -0.83 -4.08 23.42
C HIS A 87 -1.01 -2.87 22.47
N GLY A 88 -1.75 -3.03 21.36
CA GLY A 88 -1.92 -1.95 20.40
C GLY A 88 -2.26 -2.40 18.99
N ALA A 89 -2.43 -1.41 18.11
CA ALA A 89 -2.61 -1.61 16.68
C ALA A 89 -1.26 -1.53 15.96
N TYR A 90 -0.97 -2.55 15.16
CA TYR A 90 0.26 -2.69 14.39
C TYR A 90 -0.02 -2.36 12.94
N PHE A 91 0.78 -1.47 12.36
CA PHE A 91 0.61 -1.02 10.99
C PHE A 91 1.78 -1.44 10.12
N ASN A 92 1.44 -1.81 8.89
CA ASN A 92 2.38 -2.06 7.82
C ASN A 92 1.92 -1.35 6.54
N VAL A 93 2.84 -0.67 5.87
CA VAL A 93 2.58 0.01 4.59
C VAL A 93 3.47 -0.65 3.53
N ARG A 94 2.87 -1.12 2.45
CA ARG A 94 3.60 -1.76 1.35
C ARG A 94 3.07 -1.31 -0.01
N CYS A 95 3.96 -1.17 -0.98
CA CYS A 95 3.58 -0.88 -2.36
C CYS A 95 3.54 -2.17 -3.18
N ILE A 96 2.52 -2.29 -4.01
CA ILE A 96 2.45 -3.28 -5.10
C ILE A 96 2.87 -2.52 -6.35
N SER A 97 4.09 -2.77 -6.82
CA SER A 97 4.61 -2.20 -8.06
C SER A 97 5.33 -3.26 -8.88
N PRO A 98 5.41 -3.10 -10.20
CA PRO A 98 6.34 -3.85 -11.01
C PRO A 98 7.78 -3.53 -10.59
N ASN A 99 8.68 -4.48 -10.81
CA ASN A 99 10.10 -4.36 -10.50
C ASN A 99 10.85 -3.55 -11.58
N VAL A 100 10.54 -2.25 -11.70
CA VAL A 100 11.16 -1.35 -12.68
C VAL A 100 11.76 -0.12 -11.99
N PRO A 101 12.88 0.43 -12.49
CA PRO A 101 13.47 1.66 -11.95
C PRO A 101 12.46 2.82 -11.95
N GLY A 102 12.48 3.63 -10.89
CA GLY A 102 11.57 4.77 -10.74
C GLY A 102 10.16 4.44 -10.26
N MET A 103 9.81 3.15 -10.07
CA MET A 103 8.52 2.73 -9.52
C MET A 103 8.65 2.10 -8.14
N GLY A 104 7.58 2.24 -7.35
CA GLY A 104 7.46 1.63 -6.02
C GLY A 104 8.23 2.36 -4.93
N ASN A 105 8.91 3.47 -5.24
CA ASN A 105 9.70 4.23 -4.29
C ASN A 105 8.90 5.41 -3.73
N PHE A 106 8.48 5.26 -2.48
CA PHE A 106 7.78 6.31 -1.76
C PHE A 106 8.36 6.47 -0.35
N SER A 107 8.13 7.64 0.23
CA SER A 107 8.17 7.85 1.67
C SER A 107 6.75 8.01 2.16
N TRP A 108 6.53 7.70 3.43
CA TRP A 108 5.22 7.87 4.02
C TRP A 108 5.33 8.32 5.47
N LYS A 109 4.27 8.99 5.92
CA LYS A 109 4.07 9.39 7.30
C LYS A 109 2.67 9.01 7.73
N LEU A 110 2.57 8.23 8.81
CA LEU A 110 1.31 7.90 9.47
C LEU A 110 1.18 8.75 10.72
N THR A 111 0.05 9.41 10.89
CA THR A 111 -0.27 10.22 12.06
C THR A 111 -1.58 9.77 12.66
N VAL A 112 -1.54 9.41 13.95
CA VAL A 112 -2.73 9.09 14.74
C VAL A 112 -3.01 10.26 15.68
N CYS A 113 -4.22 10.78 15.57
CA CYS A 113 -4.74 11.84 16.44
C CYS A 113 -5.81 11.24 17.36
N SER A 114 -5.53 11.23 18.66
CA SER A 114 -6.49 10.86 19.71
C SER A 114 -6.48 11.98 20.76
N ARG A 115 -6.29 11.66 22.05
CA ARG A 115 -5.99 12.66 23.09
C ARG A 115 -4.59 13.27 22.95
N SER A 116 -3.69 12.55 22.29
CA SER A 116 -2.34 12.97 21.92
C SER A 116 -2.08 12.63 20.46
N THR A 117 -1.09 13.27 19.87
CA THR A 117 -0.66 13.03 18.49
C THR A 117 0.58 12.15 18.49
N LEU A 118 0.53 11.06 17.74
CA LEU A 118 1.64 10.15 17.51
C LEU A 118 1.87 10.08 16.01
N SER A 119 3.10 10.34 15.56
CA SER A 119 3.46 10.30 14.14
C SER A 119 4.67 9.41 13.92
N PHE A 120 4.60 8.61 12.86
CA PHE A 120 5.69 7.78 12.38
C PHE A 120 5.99 8.17 10.94
N GLU A 121 7.27 8.32 10.63
CA GLU A 121 7.72 8.62 9.28
C GLU A 121 8.76 7.59 8.86
N ARG A 122 8.66 7.15 7.60
CA ARG A 122 9.64 6.26 7.03
C ARG A 122 9.94 6.64 5.59
N LEU A 123 11.24 6.66 5.32
CA LEU A 123 11.79 6.65 3.97
C LEU A 123 12.06 5.19 3.60
N ILE A 124 11.77 4.79 2.36
CA ILE A 124 11.93 3.45 1.75
C ILE A 124 10.65 2.61 1.80
N ILE A 125 10.18 2.20 0.61
CA ILE A 125 9.27 1.07 0.47
C ILE A 125 10.06 -0.15 -0.02
N ALA A 126 10.05 -1.20 0.80
CA ALA A 126 10.42 -2.54 0.37
C ALA A 126 9.38 -3.05 -0.64
N ARG A 127 9.84 -3.41 -1.84
CA ARG A 127 9.04 -4.10 -2.86
C ARG A 127 8.60 -5.44 -2.30
N ALA A 128 7.31 -5.60 -2.01
CA ALA A 128 6.78 -6.92 -1.70
C ALA A 128 6.21 -7.52 -2.99
N ASN A 129 7.00 -8.38 -3.65
CA ASN A 129 6.48 -9.37 -4.59
C ASN A 129 5.55 -10.29 -3.78
N SER A 130 4.30 -9.86 -3.64
CA SER A 130 3.09 -10.67 -3.51
C SER A 130 3.27 -12.13 -3.10
N ALA A 131 3.49 -12.41 -1.82
CA ALA A 131 3.18 -13.71 -1.20
C ALA A 131 3.36 -13.74 0.32
N SER A 132 4.28 -12.95 0.89
CA SER A 132 4.59 -13.12 2.32
C SER A 132 3.52 -12.49 3.21
N SER A 133 2.76 -13.35 3.89
CA SER A 133 1.90 -13.04 5.03
C SER A 133 2.69 -12.83 6.33
N GLN A 134 4.04 -12.88 6.28
CA GLN A 134 4.83 -12.52 7.45
C GLN A 134 4.79 -11.00 7.61
N LEU A 135 4.39 -10.58 8.82
CA LEU A 135 4.55 -9.21 9.26
C LEU A 135 6.00 -8.79 8.97
N PRO A 136 6.22 -7.69 8.24
CA PRO A 136 7.57 -7.24 7.97
C PRO A 136 8.30 -6.97 9.31
N PRO A 137 9.64 -7.06 9.32
CA PRO A 137 10.43 -6.91 10.54
C PRO A 137 10.20 -5.59 11.29
N GLU A 138 9.62 -4.59 10.60
CA GLU A 138 9.45 -3.24 11.10
C GLU A 138 7.98 -2.81 10.99
N LEU A 139 7.21 -3.13 12.04
CA LEU A 139 5.84 -2.69 12.24
C LEU A 139 5.79 -1.42 13.09
N PHE A 140 4.81 -0.56 12.83
CA PHE A 140 4.54 0.62 13.64
C PHE A 140 3.45 0.31 14.64
N VAL A 141 3.68 0.62 15.92
CA VAL A 141 2.75 0.27 16.99
C VAL A 141 2.10 1.52 17.53
N VAL A 142 0.77 1.57 17.45
CA VAL A 142 -0.05 2.53 18.17
C VAL A 142 -0.50 1.86 19.46
N PRO A 143 -0.05 2.34 20.63
CA PRO A 143 -0.41 1.72 21.90
C PRO A 143 -1.93 1.67 22.14
N SER A 144 -2.42 0.62 22.78
CA SER A 144 -3.87 0.41 23.00
C SER A 144 -4.54 1.53 23.79
N PHE A 145 -3.82 2.25 24.66
CA PHE A 145 -4.37 3.40 25.39
C PHE A 145 -4.76 4.58 24.47
N MET A 146 -4.25 4.64 23.24
CA MET A 146 -4.65 5.63 22.24
C MET A 146 -5.93 5.24 21.48
N GLY A 147 -6.44 4.03 21.72
CA GLY A 147 -7.60 3.45 21.04
C GLY A 147 -7.22 2.48 19.92
N ASN A 148 -8.22 2.03 19.16
CA ASN A 148 -8.06 1.01 18.12
C ASN A 148 -7.48 1.53 16.79
N ALA A 149 -7.10 2.82 16.73
CA ALA A 149 -6.56 3.49 15.55
C ALA A 149 -7.34 3.14 14.26
N THR A 150 -8.66 3.35 14.32
CA THR A 150 -9.59 3.11 13.20
C THR A 150 -9.48 4.15 12.11
N GLU A 151 -9.04 5.34 12.46
CA GLU A 151 -8.81 6.45 11.56
C GLU A 151 -7.41 7.01 11.81
N LEU A 152 -6.71 7.31 10.73
CA LEU A 152 -5.39 7.92 10.77
C LEU A 152 -5.17 8.81 9.56
N LEU A 153 -4.23 9.73 9.67
CA LEU A 153 -3.77 10.54 8.54
C LEU A 153 -2.56 9.86 7.92
N ILE A 154 -2.54 9.78 6.59
CA ILE A 154 -1.38 9.31 5.83
C ILE A 154 -0.92 10.43 4.88
N LEU A 155 0.38 10.65 4.83
CA LEU A 155 1.05 11.42 3.79
C LEU A 155 1.96 10.47 3.04
N ILE A 156 1.88 10.46 1.71
CA ILE A 156 2.75 9.65 0.85
C ILE A 156 3.44 10.57 -0.14
N ASN A 157 4.75 10.44 -0.28
CA ASN A 157 5.52 11.20 -1.28
C ASN A 157 6.25 10.22 -2.20
N ARG A 158 6.34 10.56 -3.49
CA ARG A 158 7.25 9.87 -4.41
C ARG A 158 8.69 10.22 -4.04
N VAL A 159 9.56 9.22 -4.06
CA VAL A 159 11.00 9.41 -3.84
C VAL A 159 11.71 9.09 -5.14
N GLU A 160 12.38 10.09 -5.70
CA GLU A 160 13.26 9.88 -6.85
C GLU A 160 14.42 8.99 -6.42
N SER A 161 14.69 7.96 -7.22
CA SER A 161 15.89 7.14 -7.01
C SER A 161 17.06 8.00 -7.46
N VAL A 162 17.92 8.41 -6.51
CA VAL A 162 19.22 8.97 -6.87
C VAL A 162 19.98 7.84 -7.56
N VAL A 163 20.22 8.03 -8.86
CA VAL A 163 21.01 7.11 -9.71
C VAL A 163 22.48 7.18 -9.30
#